data_AF-A0A843CL71-F1
#
_entry.id   AF-A0A843CL71-F1
#
_cell.length_a   1.000
_cell.length_b   1.000
_cell.length_c   1.000
_cell.angle_alpha   90.00
_cell.angle_beta   90.00
_cell.angle_gamma   90.00
#
_symmetry.space_group_name_H-M   'P 1'
#
loop_
_entity.id
_entity.type
_entity.pdbx_description
1 polymer ?
#
loop_
_entity_poly.entity_id
_entity_poly.type
_entity_poly.pdbx_seq_one_letter_code
_entity_poly.pdbx_strand_id
1 'polypeptide(L)'
;MNQIPDDTLRDIICDPVDYKLTIAGHFLGKITSSIPKEGSFEYFLLETNINAFLFFSSSVIDIIKVEINNRFDLFDKENVFYIHGIRKKLGNSGIQKQVKDIIVKYFSVPTYHEQLDFDTKSDRIIKTKQGYFDATESVLWELQILRNKATHGKILNIADHKVSLDFTVRGLKGQEKPSKYQITTENPNEYFLHIFENLAYFVKQIRLLNPQKTQSFHHVEQLDFRLE
;
A
#
# COMPACT_ATOMS: atom_id res chain seq x y z
N MET A 1 14.50 14.63 -28.17
CA MET A 1 14.43 15.00 -26.74
C MET A 1 13.23 15.91 -26.58
N ASN A 2 12.09 15.36 -26.14
CA ASN A 2 10.90 16.16 -25.92
C ASN A 2 11.02 16.81 -24.54
N GLN A 3 11.26 18.11 -24.52
CA GLN A 3 11.25 18.89 -23.29
C GLN A 3 9.83 18.91 -22.75
N ILE A 4 9.68 18.42 -21.52
CA ILE A 4 8.45 18.56 -20.74
C ILE A 4 8.32 20.06 -20.41
N PRO A 5 7.16 20.71 -20.66
CA PRO A 5 6.98 22.12 -20.35
C PRO A 5 7.20 22.39 -18.85
N ASP A 6 7.94 23.47 -18.55
CA ASP A 6 8.43 23.84 -17.22
C ASP A 6 7.28 24.07 -16.19
N ASP A 7 6.08 24.37 -16.68
CA ASP A 7 4.89 24.59 -15.85
C ASP A 7 4.28 23.27 -15.34
N THR A 8 4.44 22.15 -16.06
CA THR A 8 3.95 20.83 -15.62
C THR A 8 4.80 20.28 -14.46
N LEU A 9 6.09 20.62 -14.41
CA LEU A 9 6.98 20.29 -13.30
C LEU A 9 6.63 21.09 -12.04
N ARG A 10 6.20 22.34 -12.15
CA ARG A 10 5.81 23.18 -11.00
C ARG A 10 4.53 22.70 -10.31
N ASP A 11 3.55 22.21 -11.06
CA ASP A 11 2.30 21.70 -10.46
C ASP A 11 2.49 20.32 -9.79
N ILE A 12 3.40 19.48 -10.30
CA ILE A 12 3.81 18.21 -9.65
C ILE A 12 4.58 18.47 -8.33
N ILE A 13 5.12 19.68 -8.15
CA ILE A 13 5.83 20.10 -6.92
C ILE A 13 4.85 20.58 -5.82
N CYS A 14 3.57 20.83 -6.11
CA CYS A 14 2.65 21.43 -5.14
C CYS A 14 1.93 20.44 -4.22
N ASP A 15 1.68 19.20 -4.64
CA ASP A 15 1.00 18.21 -3.81
C ASP A 15 1.97 17.16 -3.25
N PRO A 16 2.19 17.10 -1.92
CA PRO A 16 3.14 16.17 -1.32
C PRO A 16 2.77 14.69 -1.52
N VAL A 17 1.49 14.34 -1.65
CA VAL A 17 1.07 12.95 -1.89
C VAL A 17 1.36 12.56 -3.33
N ASP A 18 0.99 13.40 -4.30
CA ASP A 18 1.18 13.11 -5.72
C ASP A 18 2.67 13.04 -6.07
N TYR A 19 3.49 13.90 -5.46
CA TYR A 19 4.94 13.82 -5.56
C TYR A 19 5.48 12.48 -5.01
N LYS A 20 5.00 12.03 -3.85
CA LYS A 20 5.44 10.75 -3.26
C LYS A 20 4.95 9.54 -4.04
N LEU A 21 3.73 9.58 -4.57
CA LEU A 21 3.20 8.56 -5.47
C LEU A 21 4.01 8.48 -6.76
N THR A 22 4.38 9.63 -7.34
CA THR A 22 5.21 9.70 -8.54
C THR A 22 6.58 9.05 -8.32
N ILE A 23 7.25 9.37 -7.20
CA ILE A 23 8.54 8.76 -6.87
C ILE A 23 8.39 7.25 -6.59
N ALA A 24 7.36 6.85 -5.86
CA ALA A 24 7.09 5.43 -5.63
C ALA A 24 6.90 4.69 -6.96
N GLY A 25 6.12 5.25 -7.88
CA GLY A 25 5.92 4.72 -9.24
C GLY A 25 7.23 4.61 -10.02
N HIS A 26 8.12 5.60 -9.92
CA HIS A 26 9.45 5.55 -10.55
C HIS A 26 10.30 4.38 -10.04
N PHE A 27 10.32 4.12 -8.73
CA PHE A 27 11.06 2.98 -8.19
C PHE A 27 10.38 1.65 -8.49
N LEU A 28 9.04 1.60 -8.53
CA LEU A 28 8.28 0.45 -9.00
C LEU A 28 8.65 0.07 -10.44
N GLY A 29 8.77 1.07 -11.34
CA GLY A 29 9.19 0.86 -12.73
C GLY A 29 10.62 0.28 -12.88
N LYS A 30 11.41 0.27 -11.80
CA LYS A 30 12.76 -0.34 -11.75
C LYS A 30 12.80 -1.70 -11.07
N ILE A 31 11.69 -2.18 -10.53
CA ILE A 31 11.56 -3.54 -10.01
C ILE A 31 11.40 -4.48 -11.21
N THR A 32 12.33 -5.42 -11.38
CA THR A 32 12.31 -6.38 -12.47
C THR A 32 11.18 -7.40 -12.30
N SER A 33 10.60 -7.89 -13.40
CA SER A 33 9.57 -8.94 -13.34
C SER A 33 10.14 -10.33 -13.05
N SER A 34 11.46 -10.51 -13.21
CA SER A 34 12.15 -11.76 -12.88
C SER A 34 13.07 -11.57 -11.69
N ILE A 35 13.35 -12.67 -11.00
CA ILE A 35 14.20 -12.68 -9.81
C ILE A 35 15.63 -12.98 -10.23
N PRO A 36 16.56 -12.01 -10.08
CA PRO A 36 17.96 -12.20 -10.42
C PRO A 36 18.63 -13.19 -9.45
N LYS A 37 19.78 -13.70 -9.87
CA LYS A 37 20.59 -14.62 -9.06
C LYS A 37 21.00 -13.97 -7.75
N GLU A 38 20.85 -14.68 -6.64
CA GLU A 38 21.28 -14.18 -5.33
C GLU A 38 22.76 -13.76 -5.34
N GLY A 39 23.04 -12.61 -4.73
CA GLY A 39 24.38 -12.03 -4.66
C GLY A 39 24.85 -11.31 -5.93
N SER A 40 24.05 -11.25 -6.99
CA SER A 40 24.38 -10.44 -8.16
C SER A 40 24.16 -8.94 -7.92
N PHE A 41 24.71 -8.11 -8.80
CA PHE A 41 24.46 -6.66 -8.74
C PHE A 41 22.99 -6.33 -9.01
N GLU A 42 22.35 -7.06 -9.93
CA GLU A 42 20.92 -6.93 -10.23
C GLU A 42 20.05 -7.30 -9.03
N TYR A 43 20.48 -8.29 -8.23
CA TYR A 43 19.83 -8.61 -6.96
C TYR A 43 19.89 -7.44 -5.97
N PHE A 44 21.06 -6.85 -5.81
CA PHE A 44 21.23 -5.67 -4.95
C PHE A 44 20.37 -4.48 -5.43
N LEU A 45 20.28 -4.27 -6.76
CA LEU A 45 19.41 -3.25 -7.34
C LEU A 45 17.93 -3.55 -7.09
N LEU A 46 17.48 -4.80 -7.24
CA LEU A 46 16.11 -5.21 -6.96
C LEU A 46 15.74 -4.90 -5.50
N GLU A 47 16.56 -5.30 -4.53
CA GLU A 47 16.33 -4.99 -3.11
C GLU A 47 16.30 -3.48 -2.85
N THR A 48 17.23 -2.73 -3.44
CA THR A 48 17.30 -1.26 -3.27
C THR A 48 16.06 -0.57 -3.82
N ASN A 49 15.58 -0.97 -5.00
CA ASN A 49 14.38 -0.41 -5.62
C ASN A 49 13.12 -0.76 -4.83
N ILE A 50 13.00 -1.98 -4.30
CA ILE A 50 11.89 -2.38 -3.42
C ILE A 50 11.91 -1.57 -2.12
N ASN A 51 13.08 -1.39 -1.50
CA ASN A 51 13.21 -0.59 -0.29
C ASN A 51 12.79 0.86 -0.53
N ALA A 52 13.26 1.46 -1.63
CA ALA A 52 12.88 2.82 -2.01
C ALA A 52 11.37 2.92 -2.27
N PHE A 53 10.80 2.01 -3.06
CA PHE A 53 9.36 1.92 -3.30
C PHE A 53 8.57 1.90 -1.97
N LEU A 54 8.91 1.00 -1.05
CA LEU A 54 8.21 0.87 0.24
C LEU A 54 8.35 2.13 1.11
N PHE A 55 9.52 2.77 1.09
CA PHE A 55 9.76 4.02 1.81
C PHE A 55 8.84 5.15 1.29
N PHE A 56 8.77 5.36 -0.03
CA PHE A 56 7.93 6.40 -0.60
C PHE A 56 6.43 6.07 -0.49
N SER A 57 6.03 4.84 -0.77
CA SER A 57 4.64 4.37 -0.65
C SER A 57 4.10 4.48 0.78
N SER A 58 4.92 4.18 1.79
CA SER A 58 4.50 4.36 3.19
C SER A 58 4.42 5.82 3.62
N SER A 59 5.30 6.68 3.08
CA SER A 59 5.24 8.13 3.32
C SER A 59 3.93 8.74 2.83
N VAL A 60 3.35 8.24 1.73
CA VAL A 60 2.01 8.65 1.27
C VAL A 60 0.96 8.44 2.35
N ILE A 61 0.98 7.28 3.02
CA ILE A 61 0.04 6.98 4.10
C ILE A 61 0.21 7.98 5.25
N ASP A 62 1.45 8.35 5.58
CA ASP A 62 1.73 9.32 6.65
C ASP A 62 1.18 10.72 6.33
N ILE A 63 1.29 11.16 5.08
CA ILE A 63 0.72 12.44 4.63
C ILE A 63 -0.81 12.40 4.66
N ILE A 64 -1.42 11.31 4.14
CA ILE A 64 -2.88 11.14 4.15
C ILE A 64 -3.44 11.13 5.58
N LYS A 65 -2.74 10.53 6.55
CA LYS A 65 -3.13 10.58 7.97
C LYS A 65 -3.26 12.04 8.44
N VAL A 66 -2.29 12.88 8.11
CA VAL A 66 -2.28 14.30 8.46
C VAL A 66 -3.42 15.04 7.75
N GLU A 67 -3.66 14.78 6.46
CA GLU A 67 -4.78 15.39 5.71
C GLU A 67 -6.14 15.09 6.35
N ILE A 68 -6.38 13.84 6.76
CA ILE A 68 -7.62 13.41 7.42
C ILE A 68 -7.76 14.10 8.78
N ASN A 69 -6.69 14.13 9.57
CA ASN A 69 -6.72 14.78 10.89
C ASN A 69 -6.96 16.28 10.78
N ASN A 70 -6.30 16.97 9.86
CA ASN A 70 -6.49 18.40 9.63
C ASN A 70 -7.93 18.72 9.22
N ARG A 71 -8.62 17.79 8.54
CA ARG A 71 -10.01 17.98 8.14
C ARG A 71 -10.99 17.85 9.30
N PHE A 72 -10.76 16.88 10.18
CA PHE A 72 -11.74 16.48 11.21
C PHE A 72 -11.32 16.82 12.64
N ASP A 73 -10.13 17.39 12.83
CA ASP A 73 -9.56 17.79 14.12
C ASP A 73 -9.64 16.67 15.18
N LEU A 74 -9.15 15.48 14.81
CA LEU A 74 -9.35 14.26 15.61
C LEU A 74 -8.35 14.14 16.78
N PHE A 75 -7.17 14.72 16.60
CA PHE A 75 -6.04 14.68 17.51
C PHE A 75 -5.31 16.01 17.52
N ASP A 76 -4.73 16.36 18.67
CA ASP A 76 -3.86 17.51 18.81
C ASP A 76 -2.68 17.43 17.82
N LYS A 77 -2.25 18.59 17.30
CA LYS A 77 -1.20 18.70 16.27
C LYS A 77 0.15 18.10 16.69
N GLU A 78 0.37 17.89 17.98
CA GLU A 78 1.60 17.32 18.55
C GLU A 78 1.56 15.78 18.66
N ASN A 79 0.41 15.14 18.45
CA ASN A 79 0.24 13.69 18.60
C ASN A 79 0.47 12.94 17.29
N VAL A 80 1.48 12.08 17.26
CA VAL A 80 1.74 11.16 16.13
C VAL A 80 0.75 9.97 16.22
N PHE A 81 -0.28 9.96 15.38
CA PHE A 81 -1.26 8.86 15.35
C PHE A 81 -1.05 7.91 14.16
N TYR A 82 -1.37 6.64 14.39
CA TYR A 82 -1.44 5.58 13.39
C TYR A 82 -2.83 5.57 12.73
N ILE A 83 -2.95 5.04 11.50
CA ILE A 83 -4.21 5.09 10.71
C ILE A 83 -5.40 4.45 11.44
N HIS A 84 -5.15 3.40 12.23
CA HIS A 84 -6.18 2.76 13.05
C HIS A 84 -6.64 3.65 14.23
N GLY A 85 -5.78 4.57 14.72
CA GLY A 85 -6.16 5.59 15.69
C GLY A 85 -7.21 6.53 15.11
N ILE A 86 -6.96 7.08 13.91
CA ILE A 86 -7.91 7.92 13.15
C ILE A 86 -9.26 7.22 13.03
N ARG A 87 -9.25 5.98 12.57
CA ARG A 87 -10.45 5.15 12.40
C ARG A 87 -11.31 5.07 13.66
N LYS A 88 -10.70 4.99 14.85
CA LYS A 88 -11.43 4.91 16.13
C LYS A 88 -12.10 6.23 16.50
N LYS A 89 -11.54 7.36 16.09
CA LYS A 89 -12.03 8.71 16.42
C LYS A 89 -13.07 9.23 15.41
N LEU A 90 -13.02 8.78 14.17
CA LEU A 90 -14.03 9.12 13.17
C LEU A 90 -15.43 8.66 13.61
N GLY A 91 -16.40 9.56 13.44
CA GLY A 91 -17.81 9.34 13.72
C GLY A 91 -18.43 8.22 12.88
N ASN A 92 -19.64 7.81 13.27
CA ASN A 92 -20.38 6.71 12.65
C ASN A 92 -21.46 7.19 11.66
N SER A 93 -21.43 8.47 11.26
CA SER A 93 -22.37 9.05 10.28
C SER A 93 -21.66 9.96 9.27
N GLY A 94 -22.34 10.22 8.15
CA GLY A 94 -21.88 11.14 7.10
C GLY A 94 -20.52 10.77 6.50
N ILE A 95 -19.77 11.80 6.08
CA ILE A 95 -18.46 11.66 5.43
C ILE A 95 -17.44 10.99 6.36
N GLN A 96 -17.49 11.26 7.67
CA GLN A 96 -16.57 10.62 8.63
C GLN A 96 -16.73 9.10 8.65
N LYS A 97 -17.97 8.59 8.56
CA LYS A 97 -18.24 7.15 8.43
C LYS A 97 -17.65 6.60 7.14
N GLN A 98 -17.83 7.30 6.02
CA GLN A 98 -17.31 6.84 4.73
C GLN A 98 -15.78 6.74 4.73
N VAL A 99 -15.09 7.77 5.26
CA VAL A 99 -13.62 7.74 5.46
C VAL A 99 -13.22 6.59 6.38
N LYS A 100 -13.95 6.39 7.48
CA LYS A 100 -13.72 5.30 8.42
C LYS A 100 -13.86 3.94 7.74
N ASP A 101 -14.90 3.74 6.95
CA ASP A 101 -15.19 2.50 6.24
C ASP A 101 -14.11 2.21 5.19
N ILE A 102 -13.61 3.22 4.47
CA ILE A 102 -12.46 3.08 3.57
C ILE A 102 -11.20 2.68 4.33
N ILE A 103 -10.88 3.33 5.46
CA ILE A 103 -9.73 2.94 6.28
C ILE A 103 -9.91 1.49 6.79
N VAL A 104 -11.11 1.11 7.23
CA VAL A 104 -11.42 -0.27 7.64
C VAL A 104 -11.14 -1.23 6.50
N LYS A 105 -11.66 -0.95 5.30
CA LYS A 105 -11.46 -1.77 4.10
C LYS A 105 -9.97 -2.04 3.88
N TYR A 106 -9.20 -1.00 3.60
CA TYR A 106 -7.80 -1.11 3.16
C TYR A 106 -6.82 -1.58 4.25
N PHE A 107 -7.05 -1.25 5.53
CA PHE A 107 -6.11 -1.52 6.63
C PHE A 107 -6.61 -2.54 7.64
N SER A 108 -7.76 -3.16 7.42
CA SER A 108 -8.19 -4.30 8.23
C SER A 108 -7.19 -5.44 8.13
N VAL A 109 -7.15 -6.25 9.17
CA VAL A 109 -6.47 -7.55 9.13
C VAL A 109 -7.35 -8.49 8.28
N PRO A 110 -6.77 -9.34 7.42
CA PRO A 110 -7.53 -10.31 6.64
C PRO A 110 -8.53 -11.12 7.48
N THR A 111 -9.69 -11.41 6.91
CA THR A 111 -10.77 -12.15 7.58
C THR A 111 -10.41 -13.62 7.63
N TYR A 112 -10.49 -14.24 8.80
CA TYR A 112 -10.20 -15.66 8.96
C TYR A 112 -11.42 -16.53 8.69
N HIS A 113 -11.19 -17.64 7.98
CA HIS A 113 -12.16 -18.67 7.70
C HIS A 113 -11.56 -20.04 8.04
N GLU A 114 -12.25 -20.83 8.87
CA GLU A 114 -11.83 -22.22 9.17
C GLU A 114 -11.91 -23.12 7.94
N GLN A 115 -12.92 -22.88 7.09
CA GLN A 115 -13.17 -23.59 5.84
C GLN A 115 -13.48 -22.57 4.74
N LEU A 116 -13.09 -22.91 3.52
CA LEU A 116 -13.27 -22.04 2.36
C LEU A 116 -14.69 -22.24 1.83
N ASP A 117 -15.58 -21.27 2.07
CA ASP A 117 -16.89 -21.28 1.44
C ASP A 117 -16.73 -20.91 -0.04
N PHE A 118 -17.04 -21.83 -0.94
CA PHE A 118 -16.89 -21.65 -2.39
C PHE A 118 -17.83 -20.57 -2.97
N ASP A 119 -18.80 -20.10 -2.18
CA ASP A 119 -19.73 -19.03 -2.56
C ASP A 119 -19.20 -17.61 -2.24
N THR A 120 -18.05 -17.51 -1.56
CA THR A 120 -17.44 -16.21 -1.26
C THR A 120 -16.78 -15.65 -2.53
N LYS A 121 -17.23 -14.49 -3.01
CA LYS A 121 -16.51 -13.72 -4.05
C LYS A 121 -15.22 -13.16 -3.47
N SER A 122 -14.20 -13.99 -3.43
CA SER A 122 -12.90 -13.66 -2.87
C SER A 122 -11.85 -13.78 -3.96
N ASP A 123 -11.22 -12.66 -4.29
CA ASP A 123 -10.18 -12.61 -5.32
C ASP A 123 -8.81 -12.98 -4.74
N ARG A 124 -8.67 -12.95 -3.40
CA ARG A 124 -7.39 -13.15 -2.73
C ARG A 124 -7.51 -13.94 -1.42
N ILE A 125 -7.54 -15.26 -1.54
CA ILE A 125 -7.47 -16.19 -0.41
C ILE A 125 -6.02 -16.62 -0.12
N ILE A 126 -5.61 -16.47 1.13
CA ILE A 126 -4.32 -16.89 1.67
C ILE A 126 -4.52 -18.16 2.50
N LYS A 127 -3.94 -19.28 2.06
CA LYS A 127 -3.96 -20.54 2.81
C LYS A 127 -2.85 -20.55 3.88
N THR A 128 -3.20 -21.00 5.08
CA THR A 128 -2.26 -21.17 6.21
C THR A 128 -2.39 -22.57 6.80
N LYS A 129 -1.53 -22.90 7.78
CA LYS A 129 -1.65 -24.18 8.51
C LYS A 129 -2.91 -24.23 9.37
N GLN A 130 -3.45 -23.08 9.74
CA GLN A 130 -4.57 -22.93 10.67
C GLN A 130 -5.93 -22.84 9.94
N GLY A 131 -5.94 -22.44 8.67
CA GLY A 131 -7.16 -22.20 7.90
C GLY A 131 -6.88 -21.25 6.74
N TYR A 132 -7.89 -20.47 6.36
CA TYR A 132 -7.85 -19.55 5.23
C TYR A 132 -8.03 -18.11 5.70
N PHE A 133 -7.36 -17.17 5.04
CA PHE A 133 -7.55 -15.75 5.27
C PHE A 133 -7.97 -15.06 3.97
N ASP A 134 -9.07 -14.34 4.00
CA ASP A 134 -9.50 -13.47 2.91
C ASP A 134 -8.83 -12.10 3.05
N ALA A 135 -7.95 -11.79 2.11
CA ALA A 135 -7.24 -10.51 2.03
C ALA A 135 -7.69 -9.66 0.83
N THR A 136 -8.85 -9.95 0.24
CA THR A 136 -9.41 -9.22 -0.91
C THR A 136 -9.61 -7.75 -0.56
N GLU A 137 -10.16 -7.48 0.61
CA GLU A 137 -10.45 -6.12 1.08
C GLU A 137 -9.28 -5.50 1.84
N SER A 138 -8.50 -6.34 2.53
CA SER A 138 -7.33 -5.97 3.31
C SER A 138 -6.10 -5.90 2.40
N VAL A 139 -5.89 -4.78 1.71
CA VAL A 139 -4.81 -4.65 0.71
C VAL A 139 -3.60 -3.81 1.17
N LEU A 140 -3.76 -2.81 2.04
CA LEU A 140 -2.67 -1.92 2.47
C LEU A 140 -2.08 -2.25 3.84
N TRP A 141 -2.63 -3.23 4.55
CA TRP A 141 -1.98 -3.76 5.75
C TRP A 141 -0.64 -4.44 5.43
N GLU A 142 -0.49 -5.07 4.27
CA GLU A 142 0.78 -5.66 3.82
C GLU A 142 1.85 -4.60 3.62
N LEU A 143 1.50 -3.48 2.98
CA LEU A 143 2.41 -2.34 2.82
C LEU A 143 2.95 -1.86 4.17
N GLN A 144 2.13 -1.82 5.21
CA GLN A 144 2.57 -1.45 6.56
C GLN A 144 3.55 -2.48 7.16
N ILE A 145 3.29 -3.78 6.99
CA ILE A 145 4.18 -4.84 7.48
C ILE A 145 5.50 -4.82 6.71
N LEU A 146 5.45 -4.71 5.38
CA LEU A 146 6.62 -4.66 4.52
C LEU A 146 7.51 -3.46 4.84
N ARG A 147 6.91 -2.28 5.10
CA ARG A 147 7.65 -1.11 5.57
C ARG A 147 8.35 -1.35 6.90
N ASN A 148 7.67 -1.94 7.87
CA ASN A 148 8.28 -2.22 9.17
C ASN A 148 9.44 -3.22 9.03
N LYS A 149 9.32 -4.20 8.13
CA LYS A 149 10.42 -5.10 7.79
C LYS A 149 11.58 -4.35 7.13
N ALA A 150 11.29 -3.46 6.18
CA ALA A 150 12.30 -2.61 5.52
C ALA A 150 13.15 -1.84 6.52
N THR A 151 12.51 -1.25 7.51
CA THR A 151 13.20 -0.49 8.56
C THR A 151 14.06 -1.36 9.48
N HIS A 152 13.82 -2.67 9.52
CA HIS A 152 14.54 -3.62 10.38
C HIS A 152 15.48 -4.57 9.62
N GLY A 153 15.64 -4.40 8.30
CA GLY A 153 16.60 -5.16 7.49
C GLY A 153 15.96 -5.96 6.35
N LYS A 154 16.56 -7.11 6.02
CA LYS A 154 16.27 -7.90 4.80
C LYS A 154 14.77 -8.25 4.72
N ILE A 155 14.06 -7.63 3.77
CA ILE A 155 12.62 -7.78 3.56
C ILE A 155 12.30 -9.06 2.79
N LEU A 156 13.15 -9.35 1.81
CA LEU A 156 12.96 -10.42 0.84
C LEU A 156 13.82 -11.60 1.26
N ASN A 157 13.18 -12.75 1.40
CA ASN A 157 13.91 -14.01 1.36
C ASN A 157 13.77 -14.55 -0.06
N ILE A 158 14.87 -14.61 -0.81
CA ILE A 158 14.84 -15.10 -2.19
C ILE A 158 15.37 -16.53 -2.19
N ALA A 159 14.53 -17.47 -2.61
CA ALA A 159 14.88 -18.87 -2.76
C ALA A 159 14.19 -19.42 -4.01
N ASP A 160 14.87 -20.28 -4.76
CA ASP A 160 14.32 -20.96 -5.94
C ASP A 160 13.65 -20.03 -6.97
N HIS A 161 14.27 -18.87 -7.23
CA HIS A 161 13.72 -17.82 -8.09
C HIS A 161 12.35 -17.28 -7.63
N LYS A 162 12.07 -17.32 -6.32
CA LYS A 162 10.86 -16.75 -5.70
C LYS A 162 11.23 -15.77 -4.60
N VAL A 163 10.53 -14.65 -4.56
CA VAL A 163 10.55 -13.71 -3.46
C VAL A 163 9.53 -14.18 -2.43
N SER A 164 10.03 -14.53 -1.25
CA SER A 164 9.24 -14.91 -0.10
C SER A 164 9.12 -13.75 0.87
N LEU A 165 7.88 -13.43 1.22
CA LEU A 165 7.49 -12.36 2.12
C LEU A 165 6.69 -12.95 3.27
N ASP A 166 7.28 -12.97 4.47
CA ASP A 166 6.56 -13.47 5.63
C ASP A 166 5.67 -12.39 6.24
N PHE A 167 4.53 -12.80 6.74
CA PHE A 167 3.59 -11.92 7.40
C PHE A 167 3.06 -12.61 8.65
N THR A 168 2.70 -11.79 9.63
CA THR A 168 2.12 -12.26 10.88
C THR A 168 0.76 -11.60 11.05
N VAL A 169 -0.28 -12.42 11.07
CA VAL A 169 -1.66 -11.98 11.28
C VAL A 169 -1.97 -12.06 12.76
N ARG A 170 -2.21 -10.90 13.37
CA ARG A 170 -2.60 -10.77 14.78
C ARG A 170 -4.08 -10.41 14.84
N GLY A 171 -4.87 -11.10 15.66
CA GLY A 171 -6.30 -10.76 15.80
C GLY A 171 -7.25 -11.90 16.11
N LEU A 172 -6.78 -13.15 16.09
CA LEU A 172 -7.61 -14.30 16.47
C LEU A 172 -7.76 -14.36 18.00
N LYS A 173 -8.97 -14.08 18.50
CA LYS A 173 -9.31 -14.26 19.92
C LYS A 173 -9.12 -15.73 20.29
N GLY A 174 -8.35 -15.99 21.35
CA GLY A 174 -8.13 -17.35 21.87
C GLY A 174 -6.89 -18.07 21.33
N GLN A 175 -6.09 -17.47 20.45
CA GLN A 175 -4.82 -18.06 20.03
C GLN A 175 -3.63 -17.54 20.85
N GLU A 176 -2.84 -18.46 21.41
CA GLU A 176 -1.60 -18.14 22.15
C GLU A 176 -0.47 -17.62 21.25
N LYS A 177 -0.47 -18.00 19.96
CA LYS A 177 0.56 -17.62 18.98
C LYS A 177 -0.09 -17.05 17.73
N PRO A 178 0.39 -15.90 17.21
CA PRO A 178 -0.16 -15.32 16.00
C PRO A 178 0.13 -16.19 14.78
N SER A 179 -0.83 -16.25 13.87
CA SER A 179 -0.71 -17.02 12.63
C SER A 179 0.32 -16.38 11.71
N LYS A 180 1.22 -17.21 11.16
CA LYS A 180 2.22 -16.80 10.18
C LYS A 180 1.85 -17.35 8.82
N TYR A 181 2.02 -16.53 7.79
CA TYR A 181 1.94 -16.99 6.41
C TYR A 181 3.04 -16.34 5.59
N GLN A 182 3.31 -16.93 4.44
CA GLN A 182 4.32 -16.48 3.51
C GLN A 182 3.66 -16.30 2.16
N ILE A 183 3.88 -15.14 1.55
CA ILE A 183 3.58 -14.93 0.14
C ILE A 183 4.84 -15.25 -0.63
N THR A 184 4.71 -16.05 -1.67
CA THR A 184 5.77 -16.31 -2.63
C THR A 184 5.36 -15.72 -3.96
N THR A 185 6.18 -14.87 -4.55
CA THR A 185 5.98 -14.35 -5.91
C THR A 185 7.19 -14.64 -6.78
N GLU A 186 6.94 -15.08 -8.01
CA GLU A 186 7.95 -15.19 -9.06
C GLU A 186 8.11 -13.86 -9.81
N ASN A 187 7.09 -12.99 -9.73
CA ASN A 187 7.03 -11.69 -10.37
C ASN A 187 6.92 -10.58 -9.31
N PRO A 188 8.05 -10.07 -8.79
CA PRO A 188 8.01 -9.04 -7.76
C PRO A 188 7.41 -7.74 -8.30
N ASN A 189 7.64 -7.39 -9.57
CA ASN A 189 7.05 -6.19 -10.18
C ASN A 189 5.52 -6.20 -10.09
N GLU A 190 4.87 -7.28 -10.53
CA GLU A 190 3.41 -7.43 -10.47
C GLU A 190 2.87 -7.38 -9.03
N TYR A 191 3.55 -8.04 -8.10
CA TYR A 191 3.17 -8.00 -6.69
C TYR A 191 3.19 -6.58 -6.11
N PHE A 192 4.27 -5.83 -6.35
CA PHE A 192 4.39 -4.45 -5.85
C PHE A 192 3.51 -3.46 -6.63
N LEU A 193 3.22 -3.73 -7.91
CA LEU A 193 2.27 -2.96 -8.72
C LEU A 193 0.86 -3.04 -8.12
N HIS A 194 0.39 -4.24 -7.77
CA HIS A 194 -0.91 -4.40 -7.13
C HIS A 194 -1.00 -3.63 -5.79
N ILE A 195 0.08 -3.61 -5.00
CA ILE A 195 0.13 -2.79 -3.77
C ILE A 195 0.04 -1.29 -4.11
N PHE A 196 0.75 -0.84 -5.14
CA PHE A 196 0.78 0.55 -5.56
C PHE A 196 -0.59 1.02 -6.07
N GLU A 197 -1.26 0.23 -6.90
CA GLU A 197 -2.61 0.53 -7.40
C GLU A 197 -3.61 0.66 -6.26
N ASN A 198 -3.55 -0.24 -5.27
CA ASN A 198 -4.38 -0.16 -4.07
C ASN A 198 -4.10 1.10 -3.24
N LEU A 199 -2.84 1.53 -3.15
CA LEU A 199 -2.46 2.77 -2.48
C LEU A 199 -3.03 3.99 -3.22
N ALA A 200 -2.83 4.05 -4.54
CA ALA A 200 -3.33 5.14 -5.38
C ALA A 200 -4.87 5.23 -5.31
N TYR A 201 -5.56 4.09 -5.37
CA TYR A 201 -7.01 4.05 -5.24
C TYR A 201 -7.48 4.49 -3.85
N PHE A 202 -6.83 4.02 -2.78
CA PHE A 202 -7.12 4.49 -1.42
C PHE A 202 -6.99 6.01 -1.30
N VAL A 203 -5.88 6.59 -1.79
CA VAL A 203 -5.65 8.03 -1.80
C VAL A 203 -6.78 8.76 -2.53
N LYS A 204 -7.14 8.29 -3.73
CA LYS A 204 -8.23 8.86 -4.53
C LYS A 204 -9.54 8.85 -3.75
N GLN A 205 -9.91 7.73 -3.12
CA GLN A 205 -11.14 7.61 -2.34
C GLN A 205 -11.16 8.57 -1.14
N ILE A 206 -10.05 8.69 -0.41
CA ILE A 206 -9.96 9.63 0.70
C ILE A 206 -10.09 11.07 0.22
N ARG A 207 -9.42 11.45 -0.88
CA ARG A 207 -9.46 12.82 -1.42
C ARG A 207 -10.82 13.21 -1.99
N LEU A 208 -11.55 12.27 -2.59
CA LEU A 208 -12.95 12.49 -3.01
C LEU A 208 -13.85 12.83 -1.82
N LEU A 209 -13.59 12.25 -0.65
CA LEU A 209 -14.34 12.51 0.59
C LEU A 209 -13.77 13.66 1.41
N ASN A 210 -12.52 14.02 1.17
CA ASN A 210 -11.79 15.08 1.84
C ASN A 210 -11.21 16.05 0.81
N PRO A 211 -12.05 16.78 0.05
CA PRO A 211 -11.55 17.79 -0.87
C PRO A 211 -10.97 18.94 -0.05
N GLN A 212 -9.68 18.90 0.23
CA GLN A 212 -8.92 20.14 0.39
C GLN A 212 -8.89 20.79 -0.99
N LYS A 213 -9.02 22.13 -1.03
CA LYS A 213 -9.21 22.95 -2.24
C LYS A 213 -8.63 22.30 -3.51
N THR A 214 -9.53 22.06 -4.45
CA THR A 214 -9.32 21.64 -5.83
C THR A 214 -8.08 22.29 -6.47
N GLN A 215 -7.10 21.44 -6.84
CA GLN A 215 -6.08 21.58 -7.89
C GLN A 215 -5.20 20.32 -7.67
N SER A 216 -5.20 19.24 -8.45
CA SER A 216 -5.30 19.04 -9.89
C SER A 216 -5.86 17.62 -10.13
N PHE A 217 -7.08 17.49 -10.66
CA PHE A 217 -7.63 16.20 -11.11
C PHE A 217 -7.56 16.05 -12.63
N HIS A 218 -6.77 16.87 -13.33
CA HIS A 218 -6.81 16.93 -14.80
C HIS A 218 -5.67 16.24 -15.55
N HIS A 219 -4.74 15.53 -14.91
CA HIS A 219 -3.58 14.99 -15.64
C HIS A 219 -3.38 13.47 -15.68
N VAL A 220 -4.27 12.66 -15.10
CA VAL A 220 -4.10 11.19 -15.16
C VAL A 220 -4.84 10.53 -16.33
N GLU A 221 -5.73 11.24 -17.04
CA GLU A 221 -6.48 10.66 -18.18
C GLU A 221 -5.75 10.74 -19.54
N GLN A 222 -4.49 11.20 -19.60
CA GLN A 222 -3.78 11.37 -20.89
C GLN A 222 -2.52 10.52 -21.12
N LEU A 223 -2.21 9.55 -20.26
CA LEU A 223 -1.21 8.52 -20.59
C LEU A 223 -1.89 7.34 -21.29
N ASP A 224 -2.51 7.66 -22.43
CA ASP A 224 -2.90 6.69 -23.44
C ASP A 224 -1.61 6.28 -24.16
N PHE A 225 -1.10 5.09 -23.85
CA PHE A 225 0.07 4.51 -24.52
C PHE A 225 -0.26 4.29 -26.00
N ARG A 226 0.03 5.28 -26.85
CA ARG A 226 0.25 5.04 -28.26
C ARG A 226 1.61 4.39 -28.42
N LEU A 227 1.57 3.08 -28.63
CA LEU A 227 2.65 2.28 -29.19
C LEU A 227 2.96 2.78 -30.60
N GLU A 228 4.18 3.27 -30.81
CA GLU A 228 4.90 3.22 -32.09
C GLU A 228 6.30 2.67 -31.83
#